data_AF-A0A969KLS1-F1
#
_entry.id   AF-A0A969KLS1-F1
#
_cell.length_a   1.000
_cell.length_b   1.000
_cell.length_c   1.000
_cell.angle_alpha   90.00
_cell.angle_beta   90.00
_cell.angle_gamma   90.00
#
_symmetry.space_group_name_H-M   'P 1'
#
loop_
_entity.id
_entity.type
_entity.pdbx_description
1 polymer ?
#
loop_
_entity_poly.entity_id
_entity_poly.type
_entity_poly.pdbx_seq_one_letter_code
_entity_poly.pdbx_strand_id
1 'polypeptide(L)'
;MLNISANLFSPVSSPDQRNIAVELAQFLSNQEQSFSFARQLNKMPANSRVRINPRLNPELAVAVAQSRGALPLPNVSEMDAVFPAVAGSYAQVLEAGEDPVEVAADITEEINTANGIGPAPREVGVCSTMGTLNVLHSLEGPAADALARFAREYSYRCPLVNIMLQYSPADDLPNDLIPDDNQGEEATHFDLLLGPHIWSQRLLDSDLIRRLPQTTNSDQMQRYFPRGLDAFRVDDDILGVPDSLNVPALYYNKTLVETRRRH
;
A
#
# COMPACT_ATOMS: atom_id res chain seq x y z
N MET A 1 -15.00 -10.10 2.90
CA MET A 1 -15.87 -10.59 3.99
C MET A 1 -17.02 -11.37 3.40
N LEU A 2 -17.52 -12.40 4.09
CA LEU A 2 -18.62 -13.23 3.61
C LEU A 2 -19.92 -12.92 4.38
N ASN A 3 -20.94 -12.44 3.67
CA ASN A 3 -22.30 -12.28 4.20
C ASN A 3 -23.18 -13.45 3.70
N ILE A 4 -23.91 -14.10 4.61
CA ILE A 4 -24.66 -15.33 4.35
C ILE A 4 -26.10 -15.14 4.81
N SER A 5 -27.05 -15.48 3.94
CA SER A 5 -28.47 -15.59 4.32
C SER A 5 -28.86 -17.04 4.52
N ALA A 6 -29.71 -17.31 5.50
CA ALA A 6 -30.23 -18.64 5.80
C ALA A 6 -31.76 -18.60 5.97
N ASN A 7 -32.41 -19.75 5.77
CA ASN A 7 -33.79 -19.94 6.19
C ASN A 7 -33.81 -20.12 7.72
N LEU A 8 -34.51 -19.24 8.42
CA LEU A 8 -34.63 -19.25 9.88
C LEU A 8 -36.00 -19.78 10.29
N PHE A 9 -36.06 -20.51 11.40
CA PHE A 9 -37.29 -21.18 11.86
C PHE A 9 -37.77 -20.59 13.18
N SER A 10 -39.07 -20.31 13.24
CA SER A 10 -39.69 -19.77 14.44
C SER A 10 -39.81 -20.83 15.55
N PRO A 11 -39.49 -20.50 16.81
CA PRO A 11 -39.62 -21.45 17.91
C PRO A 11 -41.08 -21.69 18.32
N VAL A 12 -42.02 -20.81 17.95
CA VAL A 12 -43.43 -20.86 18.40
C VAL A 12 -44.35 -21.66 17.46
N SER A 13 -43.83 -22.15 16.32
CA SER A 13 -44.63 -22.91 15.35
C SER A 13 -45.07 -24.28 15.89
N SER A 14 -46.26 -24.74 15.47
CA SER A 14 -46.73 -26.10 15.80
C SER A 14 -45.77 -27.17 15.23
N PRO A 15 -45.77 -28.41 15.74
CA PRO A 15 -44.95 -29.50 15.20
C PRO A 15 -45.11 -29.67 13.68
N ASP A 16 -46.34 -29.69 13.18
CA ASP A 16 -46.62 -29.87 11.75
C ASP A 16 -46.11 -28.71 10.90
N GLN A 17 -46.30 -27.47 11.37
CA GLN A 17 -45.79 -26.28 10.68
C GLN A 17 -44.27 -26.24 10.62
N ARG A 18 -43.58 -26.73 11.66
CA ARG A 18 -42.11 -26.84 11.67
C ARG A 18 -41.63 -27.82 10.61
N ASN A 19 -42.28 -28.98 10.48
CA ASN A 19 -41.92 -29.97 9.47
C ASN A 19 -42.09 -29.40 8.04
N ILE A 20 -43.23 -28.78 7.75
CA ILE A 20 -43.50 -28.14 6.46
C ILE A 20 -42.49 -27.03 6.16
N ALA A 21 -42.14 -26.20 7.15
CA ALA A 21 -41.15 -25.14 6.99
C ALA A 21 -39.77 -25.71 6.63
N VAL A 22 -39.35 -26.80 7.27
CA VAL A 22 -38.08 -27.48 6.97
C VAL A 22 -38.10 -28.07 5.56
N GLU A 23 -39.18 -28.72 5.15
CA GLU A 23 -39.35 -29.24 3.79
C GLU A 23 -39.25 -28.12 2.73
N LEU A 24 -39.91 -26.99 2.97
CA LEU A 24 -39.82 -25.83 2.09
C LEU A 24 -38.39 -25.27 2.03
N ALA A 25 -37.70 -25.15 3.17
CA ALA A 25 -36.33 -24.67 3.20
C ALA A 25 -35.37 -25.60 2.43
N GLN A 26 -35.58 -26.92 2.51
CA GLN A 26 -34.82 -27.91 1.73
C GLN A 26 -35.12 -27.79 0.23
N PHE A 27 -36.38 -27.57 -0.14
CA PHE A 27 -36.76 -27.32 -1.53
C PHE A 27 -36.09 -26.05 -2.07
N LEU A 28 -36.19 -24.92 -1.36
CA LEU A 28 -35.60 -23.63 -1.77
C LEU A 28 -34.07 -23.67 -1.89
N SER A 29 -33.40 -24.51 -1.10
CA SER A 29 -31.93 -24.64 -1.09
C SER A 29 -31.40 -25.82 -1.90
N ASN A 30 -32.27 -26.56 -2.60
CA ASN A 30 -31.84 -27.66 -3.47
C ASN A 30 -31.02 -27.13 -4.66
N GLN A 31 -30.40 -28.04 -5.44
CA GLN A 31 -29.52 -27.65 -6.54
C GLN A 31 -30.23 -26.84 -7.63
N GLU A 32 -31.46 -27.25 -7.99
CA GLU A 32 -32.24 -26.62 -9.07
C GLU A 32 -32.69 -25.21 -8.67
N GLN A 33 -33.29 -25.06 -7.48
CA GLN A 33 -33.74 -23.78 -6.97
C GLN A 33 -32.55 -22.86 -6.70
N SER A 34 -31.46 -23.36 -6.11
CA SER A 34 -30.24 -22.56 -5.93
C SER A 34 -29.65 -22.07 -7.25
N PHE A 35 -29.67 -22.89 -8.32
CA PHE A 35 -29.25 -22.46 -9.66
C PHE A 35 -30.20 -21.40 -10.25
N SER A 36 -31.51 -21.58 -10.07
CA SER A 36 -32.52 -20.62 -10.49
C SER A 36 -32.34 -19.27 -9.79
N PHE A 37 -32.14 -19.26 -8.47
CA PHE A 37 -31.84 -18.08 -7.68
C PHE A 37 -30.55 -17.39 -8.15
N ALA A 38 -29.50 -18.16 -8.40
CA ALA A 38 -28.24 -17.61 -8.89
C ALA A 38 -28.39 -16.92 -10.25
N ARG A 39 -29.13 -17.53 -11.17
CA ARG A 39 -29.37 -16.98 -12.51
C ARG A 39 -30.31 -15.77 -12.51
N GLN A 40 -31.38 -15.82 -11.72
CA GLN A 40 -32.44 -14.79 -11.77
C GLN A 40 -32.12 -13.59 -10.88
N LEU A 41 -31.48 -13.80 -9.74
CA LEU A 41 -31.21 -12.74 -8.76
C LEU A 41 -29.74 -12.31 -8.72
N ASN A 42 -28.90 -12.89 -9.59
CA ASN A 42 -27.45 -12.69 -9.61
C ASN A 42 -26.80 -12.89 -8.22
N LYS A 43 -27.33 -13.84 -7.43
CA LYS A 43 -26.83 -14.14 -6.08
C LYS A 43 -25.92 -15.36 -6.09
N MET A 44 -24.85 -15.32 -5.31
CA MET A 44 -23.96 -16.48 -5.15
C MET A 44 -24.72 -17.65 -4.52
N PRO A 45 -24.70 -18.86 -5.12
CA PRO A 45 -25.35 -20.02 -4.54
C PRO A 45 -24.54 -20.54 -3.35
N ALA A 46 -25.21 -20.74 -2.21
CA ALA A 46 -24.61 -21.42 -1.05
C ALA A 46 -24.48 -22.94 -1.29
N ASN A 47 -25.30 -23.51 -2.19
CA ASN A 47 -25.25 -24.93 -2.54
C ASN A 47 -24.06 -25.22 -3.47
N SER A 48 -23.05 -25.91 -2.95
CA SER A 48 -21.79 -26.22 -3.66
C SER A 48 -21.93 -27.11 -4.90
N ARG A 49 -23.10 -27.75 -5.08
CA ARG A 49 -23.43 -28.52 -6.30
C ARG A 49 -23.81 -27.63 -7.48
N VAL A 50 -24.10 -26.36 -7.25
CA VAL A 50 -24.35 -25.40 -8.33
C VAL A 50 -23.02 -24.99 -8.96
N ARG A 51 -22.86 -25.25 -10.26
CA ARG A 51 -21.66 -24.90 -11.02
C ARG A 51 -21.92 -23.62 -11.82
N ILE A 52 -21.14 -22.57 -11.55
CA ILE A 52 -21.19 -21.33 -12.33
C ILE A 52 -20.23 -21.47 -13.51
N ASN A 53 -20.74 -21.24 -14.72
CA ASN A 53 -19.91 -21.22 -15.92
C ASN A 53 -19.23 -19.83 -16.04
N PRO A 54 -17.89 -19.74 -15.94
CA PRO A 54 -17.18 -18.45 -15.96
C PRO A 54 -17.34 -17.69 -17.27
N ARG A 55 -17.65 -18.37 -18.38
CA ARG A 55 -17.88 -17.73 -19.68
C ARG A 55 -19.25 -17.06 -19.78
N LEU A 56 -20.23 -17.58 -19.05
CA LEU A 56 -21.61 -17.08 -19.07
C LEU A 56 -21.88 -16.08 -17.94
N ASN A 57 -21.19 -16.23 -16.80
CA ASN A 57 -21.34 -15.38 -15.62
C ASN A 57 -19.96 -15.10 -14.99
N PRO A 58 -19.11 -14.27 -15.63
CA PRO A 58 -17.74 -14.02 -15.18
C PRO A 58 -17.69 -13.39 -13.79
N GLU A 59 -18.53 -12.39 -13.51
CA GLU A 59 -18.59 -11.70 -12.21
C GLU A 59 -18.93 -12.67 -11.08
N LEU A 60 -19.99 -13.47 -11.27
CA LEU A 60 -20.41 -14.47 -10.29
C LEU A 60 -19.35 -15.57 -10.10
N ALA A 61 -18.61 -15.92 -11.15
CA ALA A 61 -17.50 -16.86 -11.05
C ALA A 61 -16.33 -16.30 -10.23
N VAL A 62 -16.02 -15.00 -10.35
CA VAL A 62 -15.02 -14.33 -9.50
C VAL A 62 -15.47 -14.34 -8.04
N ALA A 63 -16.73 -13.97 -7.78
CA ALA A 63 -17.29 -13.99 -6.42
C ALA A 63 -17.23 -15.39 -5.78
N VAL A 64 -17.57 -16.45 -6.53
CA VAL A 64 -17.46 -17.85 -6.09
C VAL A 64 -15.99 -18.27 -5.85
N ALA A 65 -15.04 -17.76 -6.64
CA ALA A 65 -13.63 -18.03 -6.41
C ALA A 65 -13.13 -17.36 -5.12
N GLN A 66 -13.49 -16.10 -4.91
CA GLN A 66 -13.12 -15.33 -3.71
C GLN A 66 -13.73 -15.90 -2.43
N SER A 67 -14.96 -16.44 -2.48
CA SER A 67 -15.64 -16.98 -1.29
C SER A 67 -14.92 -18.16 -0.66
N ARG A 68 -14.07 -18.89 -1.40
CA ARG A 68 -13.30 -20.03 -0.87
C ARG A 68 -12.32 -19.67 0.24
N GLY A 69 -11.82 -18.43 0.24
CA GLY A 69 -10.94 -17.91 1.29
C GLY A 69 -11.61 -16.91 2.20
N ALA A 70 -12.92 -16.66 2.04
CA ALA A 70 -13.61 -15.63 2.79
C ALA A 70 -14.05 -16.15 4.16
N LEU A 71 -13.82 -15.35 5.20
CA LEU A 71 -14.31 -15.64 6.54
C LEU A 71 -15.71 -15.01 6.73
N PRO A 72 -16.66 -15.75 7.35
CA PRO A 72 -17.92 -15.17 7.77
C PRO A 72 -17.67 -14.09 8.81
N LEU A 73 -18.47 -13.03 8.76
CA LEU A 73 -18.44 -12.00 9.78
C LEU A 73 -18.89 -12.59 11.14
N PRO A 74 -18.25 -12.21 12.24
CA PRO A 74 -18.73 -12.59 13.57
C PRO A 74 -20.13 -12.02 13.79
N ASN A 75 -21.04 -12.82 14.36
CA ASN A 75 -22.39 -12.39 14.71
C ASN A 75 -22.44 -12.01 16.20
N VAL A 76 -21.90 -10.85 16.51
CA VAL A 76 -21.80 -10.29 17.87
C VAL A 76 -22.30 -8.85 17.83
N SER A 77 -22.82 -8.35 18.96
CA SER A 77 -23.41 -6.99 19.04
C SER A 77 -22.44 -5.88 18.68
N GLU A 78 -21.15 -6.10 18.87
CA GLU A 78 -20.10 -5.13 18.61
C GLU A 78 -19.98 -4.75 17.13
N MET A 79 -20.43 -5.65 16.25
CA MET A 79 -20.46 -5.41 14.80
C MET A 79 -21.53 -4.40 14.38
N ASP A 80 -22.52 -4.08 15.24
CA ASP A 80 -23.57 -3.11 14.92
C ASP A 80 -23.01 -1.70 14.72
N ALA A 81 -21.90 -1.37 15.40
CA ALA A 81 -21.19 -0.11 15.25
C ALA A 81 -20.32 -0.05 13.98
N VAL A 82 -19.90 -1.20 13.43
CA VAL A 82 -18.92 -1.28 12.33
C VAL A 82 -19.54 -0.88 10.99
N PHE A 83 -20.74 -1.37 10.68
CA PHE A 83 -21.34 -1.16 9.36
C PHE A 83 -21.70 0.30 9.06
N PRO A 84 -22.32 1.07 9.97
CA PRO A 84 -22.61 2.48 9.73
C PRO A 84 -21.33 3.30 9.56
N ALA A 85 -20.33 3.08 10.42
CA ALA A 85 -19.07 3.81 10.39
C ALA A 85 -18.30 3.58 9.07
N VAL A 86 -18.26 2.33 8.58
CA VAL A 86 -17.59 2.00 7.31
C VAL A 86 -18.40 2.41 6.07
N ALA A 87 -19.73 2.49 6.16
CA ALA A 87 -20.57 2.83 4.99
C ALA A 87 -20.31 4.24 4.44
N GLY A 88 -20.02 5.21 5.31
CA GLY A 88 -19.72 6.60 4.92
C GLY A 88 -18.28 6.82 4.41
N SER A 89 -17.36 5.94 4.80
CA SER A 89 -15.93 6.15 4.59
C SER A 89 -15.50 6.09 3.13
N TYR A 90 -16.17 5.24 2.35
CA TYR A 90 -15.87 5.11 0.93
C TYR A 90 -16.17 6.39 0.17
N ALA A 91 -17.25 7.10 0.52
CA ALA A 91 -17.60 8.37 -0.10
C ALA A 91 -16.60 9.48 0.31
N GLN A 92 -16.20 9.52 1.58
CA GLN A 92 -15.17 10.46 2.08
C GLN A 92 -13.86 10.34 1.30
N VAL A 93 -13.37 9.11 1.14
CA VAL A 93 -12.09 8.86 0.45
C VAL A 93 -12.21 9.04 -1.07
N LEU A 94 -13.22 8.43 -1.69
CA LEU A 94 -13.29 8.36 -3.16
C LEU A 94 -13.94 9.58 -3.80
N GLU A 95 -14.87 10.25 -3.12
CA GLU A 95 -15.62 11.39 -3.66
C GLU A 95 -15.15 12.73 -3.08
N ALA A 96 -14.93 12.81 -1.76
CA ALA A 96 -14.47 14.04 -1.10
C ALA A 96 -12.94 14.21 -1.12
N GLY A 97 -12.19 13.16 -1.45
CA GLY A 97 -10.73 13.18 -1.53
C GLY A 97 -10.04 13.32 -0.17
N GLU A 98 -10.73 12.96 0.92
CA GLU A 98 -10.16 12.91 2.26
C GLU A 98 -9.06 11.84 2.34
N ASP A 99 -8.07 12.07 3.19
CA ASP A 99 -6.96 11.14 3.33
C ASP A 99 -7.46 9.79 3.88
N PRO A 100 -7.19 8.66 3.19
CA PRO A 100 -7.68 7.34 3.61
C PRO A 100 -7.21 6.92 5.01
N VAL A 101 -6.07 7.45 5.49
CA VAL A 101 -5.51 7.13 6.81
C VAL A 101 -6.26 7.88 7.89
N GLU A 102 -6.53 9.17 7.69
CA GLU A 102 -7.32 9.98 8.63
C GLU A 102 -8.73 9.40 8.77
N VAL A 103 -9.39 9.13 7.65
CA VAL A 103 -10.73 8.52 7.64
C VAL A 103 -10.74 7.16 8.35
N ALA A 104 -9.75 6.30 8.09
CA ALA A 104 -9.67 5.00 8.77
C ALA A 104 -9.41 5.13 10.28
N ALA A 105 -8.62 6.11 10.71
CA ALA A 105 -8.37 6.39 12.11
C ALA A 105 -9.64 6.88 12.83
N ASP A 106 -10.37 7.80 12.22
CA ASP A 106 -11.60 8.36 12.77
C ASP A 106 -12.70 7.29 12.92
N ILE A 107 -12.87 6.43 11.92
CA ILE A 107 -13.79 5.28 11.99
C ILE A 107 -13.38 4.31 13.08
N THR A 108 -12.08 4.05 13.24
CA THR A 108 -11.59 3.16 14.29
C THR A 108 -11.90 3.74 15.67
N GLU A 109 -11.75 5.06 15.85
CA GLU A 109 -12.11 5.76 17.09
C GLU A 109 -13.63 5.71 17.34
N GLU A 110 -14.45 5.92 16.30
CA GLU A 110 -15.91 5.81 16.37
C GLU A 110 -16.36 4.41 16.80
N ILE A 111 -15.86 3.37 16.12
CA ILE A 111 -16.17 1.96 16.42
C ILE A 111 -15.75 1.60 17.84
N ASN A 112 -14.55 2.01 18.27
CA ASN A 112 -14.05 1.73 19.61
C ASN A 112 -14.91 2.41 20.68
N THR A 113 -15.24 3.69 20.47
CA THR A 113 -16.09 4.47 21.38
C THR A 113 -17.48 3.83 21.51
N ALA A 114 -18.09 3.45 20.39
CA ALA A 114 -19.40 2.80 20.38
C ALA A 114 -19.40 1.45 21.11
N ASN A 115 -18.26 0.75 21.11
CA ASN A 115 -18.08 -0.54 21.77
C ASN A 115 -17.48 -0.45 23.19
N GLY A 116 -17.29 0.75 23.73
CA GLY A 116 -16.66 0.94 25.04
C GLY A 116 -15.21 0.45 25.12
N ILE A 117 -14.57 0.27 23.96
CA ILE A 117 -13.16 -0.06 23.84
C ILE A 117 -12.41 1.27 24.04
N GLY A 118 -11.58 1.34 25.09
CA GLY A 118 -10.74 2.50 25.33
C GLY A 118 -9.93 2.85 24.08
N PRO A 119 -9.53 4.13 23.88
CA PRO A 119 -8.88 4.54 22.65
C PRO A 119 -7.72 3.59 22.40
N ALA A 120 -7.72 2.93 21.24
CA ALA A 120 -6.48 2.37 20.72
C ALA A 120 -5.48 3.53 20.80
N PRO A 121 -4.27 3.33 21.37
CA PRO A 121 -3.23 4.33 21.20
C PRO A 121 -3.26 4.66 19.71
N ARG A 122 -3.53 5.93 19.36
CA ARG A 122 -3.20 6.35 18.01
C ARG A 122 -1.75 5.89 17.91
N GLU A 123 -1.43 4.99 16.99
CA GLU A 123 -0.07 4.91 16.49
C GLU A 123 0.15 6.22 15.72
N VAL A 124 0.10 7.34 16.46
CA VAL A 124 0.73 8.58 16.10
C VAL A 124 2.14 8.14 15.86
N GLY A 125 2.60 8.38 14.64
CA GLY A 125 3.90 7.98 14.22
C GLY A 125 4.97 8.18 15.28
N VAL A 126 5.94 7.27 15.31
CA VAL A 126 7.08 7.23 16.24
C VAL A 126 7.88 8.55 16.24
N CYS A 127 7.64 9.41 15.25
CA CYS A 127 8.21 10.74 15.11
C CYS A 127 7.48 11.79 15.97
N SER A 128 8.18 12.37 16.95
CA SER A 128 7.75 13.57 17.69
C SER A 128 8.05 14.89 16.97
N THR A 129 8.62 14.83 15.76
CA THR A 129 9.10 16.00 15.02
C THR A 129 8.11 16.37 13.92
N MET A 130 7.74 17.66 13.87
CA MET A 130 6.92 18.24 12.80
C MET A 130 7.82 18.93 11.76
N GLY A 131 7.49 18.81 10.48
CA GLY A 131 8.19 19.55 9.43
C GLY A 131 7.84 19.10 8.01
N THR A 132 8.33 19.86 7.03
CA THR A 132 8.28 19.48 5.61
C THR A 132 9.70 19.12 5.16
N LEU A 133 9.84 18.03 4.41
CA LEU A 133 11.09 17.60 3.79
C LEU A 133 10.97 17.64 2.27
N ASN A 134 11.77 18.47 1.62
CA ASN A 134 11.92 18.54 0.18
C ASN A 134 12.94 17.49 -0.27
N VAL A 135 12.48 16.50 -1.02
CA VAL A 135 13.30 15.40 -1.54
C VAL A 135 13.48 15.59 -3.04
N LEU A 136 14.70 15.92 -3.43
CA LEU A 136 15.08 16.10 -4.83
C LEU A 136 15.56 14.76 -5.42
N HIS A 137 15.07 14.39 -6.61
CA HIS A 137 15.44 13.13 -7.26
C HIS A 137 15.36 13.18 -8.79
N SER A 138 16.05 12.24 -9.44
CA SER A 138 16.03 12.03 -10.90
C SER A 138 15.33 10.74 -11.35
N LEU A 139 14.68 10.03 -10.43
CA LEU A 139 14.01 8.77 -10.75
C LEU A 139 12.83 8.99 -11.69
N GLU A 140 12.68 8.09 -12.67
CA GLU A 140 11.59 8.07 -13.64
C GLU A 140 10.81 6.74 -13.60
N GLY A 141 9.62 6.74 -14.18
CA GLY A 141 8.80 5.53 -14.38
C GLY A 141 8.56 4.75 -13.09
N PRO A 142 8.71 3.40 -13.09
CA PRO A 142 8.42 2.58 -11.92
C PRO A 142 9.25 2.92 -10.67
N ALA A 143 10.44 3.50 -10.83
CA ALA A 143 11.27 3.93 -9.71
C ALA A 143 10.70 5.18 -9.04
N ALA A 144 10.19 6.14 -9.81
CA ALA A 144 9.49 7.32 -9.30
C ALA A 144 8.20 6.91 -8.56
N ASP A 145 7.42 5.98 -9.12
CA ASP A 145 6.21 5.44 -8.49
C ASP A 145 6.51 4.75 -7.15
N ALA A 146 7.63 4.02 -7.08
CA ALA A 146 8.09 3.39 -5.85
C ALA A 146 8.49 4.43 -4.80
N LEU A 147 9.23 5.48 -5.18
CA LEU A 147 9.59 6.56 -4.26
C LEU A 147 8.35 7.28 -3.72
N ALA A 148 7.37 7.59 -4.57
CA ALA A 148 6.11 8.19 -4.16
C ALA A 148 5.35 7.32 -3.16
N ARG A 149 5.36 5.99 -3.35
CA ARG A 149 4.79 5.05 -2.38
C ARG A 149 5.55 5.06 -1.05
N PHE A 150 6.88 5.03 -1.08
CA PHE A 150 7.71 5.06 0.14
C PHE A 150 7.52 6.35 0.94
N ALA A 151 7.38 7.49 0.26
CA ALA A 151 7.05 8.76 0.91
C ALA A 151 5.71 8.67 1.66
N ARG A 152 4.66 8.12 1.03
CA ARG A 152 3.36 7.90 1.69
C ARG A 152 3.46 6.92 2.86
N GLU A 153 4.20 5.82 2.72
CA GLU A 153 4.43 4.86 3.80
C GLU A 153 5.18 5.50 4.98
N TYR A 154 6.11 6.41 4.72
CA TYR A 154 6.80 7.16 5.76
C TYR A 154 5.87 8.16 6.44
N SER A 155 5.09 8.94 5.69
CA SER A 155 4.08 9.85 6.24
C SER A 155 3.04 9.11 7.07
N TYR A 156 2.64 7.89 6.69
CA TYR A 156 1.81 7.01 7.53
C TYR A 156 2.47 6.72 8.89
N ARG A 157 3.79 6.48 8.91
CA ARG A 157 4.56 6.21 10.14
C ARG A 157 5.00 7.46 10.91
N CYS A 158 4.92 8.65 10.31
CA CYS A 158 5.37 9.92 10.85
C CYS A 158 4.45 11.04 10.35
N PRO A 159 3.20 11.13 10.86
CA PRO A 159 2.15 11.96 10.27
C PRO A 159 2.39 13.47 10.41
N LEU A 160 3.28 13.88 11.32
CA LEU A 160 3.69 15.27 11.46
C LEU A 160 4.77 15.69 10.44
N VAL A 161 5.24 14.76 9.59
CA VAL A 161 6.25 15.00 8.57
C VAL A 161 5.62 14.93 7.18
N ASN A 162 5.63 16.06 6.47
CA ASN A 162 5.22 16.14 5.08
C ASN A 162 6.43 15.92 4.16
N ILE A 163 6.33 15.01 3.19
CA ILE A 163 7.39 14.75 2.19
C ILE A 163 6.98 15.34 0.85
N MET A 164 7.71 16.35 0.38
CA MET A 164 7.55 16.95 -0.94
C MET A 164 8.59 16.36 -1.89
N LEU A 165 8.14 15.60 -2.89
CA LEU A 165 9.02 15.05 -3.92
C LEU A 165 9.17 16.04 -5.07
N GLN A 166 10.41 16.40 -5.39
CA GLN A 166 10.75 17.26 -6.52
C GLN A 166 11.57 16.46 -7.53
N TYR A 167 11.04 16.36 -8.74
CA TYR A 167 11.73 15.73 -9.86
C TYR A 167 12.60 16.77 -10.60
N SER A 168 13.85 16.42 -10.89
CA SER A 168 14.67 17.09 -11.91
C SER A 168 15.47 16.04 -12.71
N PRO A 169 15.64 16.19 -14.03
CA PRO A 169 16.42 15.26 -14.85
C PRO A 169 17.86 15.09 -14.34
N ALA A 170 18.39 13.86 -14.43
CA ALA A 170 19.72 13.54 -13.92
C ALA A 170 20.86 14.36 -14.56
N ASP A 171 20.69 14.73 -15.83
CA ASP A 171 21.69 15.51 -16.58
C ASP A 171 21.69 16.99 -16.18
N ASP A 172 20.56 17.49 -15.68
CA ASP A 172 20.37 18.90 -15.30
C ASP A 172 20.72 19.14 -13.83
N LEU A 173 20.42 18.16 -12.97
CA LEU A 173 20.56 18.24 -11.50
C LEU A 173 21.89 18.81 -10.98
N PRO A 174 23.08 18.35 -11.43
CA PRO A 174 24.34 18.91 -10.95
C PRO A 174 24.53 20.40 -11.27
N ASN A 175 23.85 20.92 -12.30
CA ASN A 175 23.89 22.32 -12.69
C ASN A 175 22.77 23.12 -12.00
N ASP A 176 21.58 22.54 -11.86
CA ASP A 176 20.44 23.14 -11.13
C ASP A 176 20.75 23.40 -9.64
N LEU A 177 21.66 22.61 -9.08
CA LEU A 177 22.06 22.69 -7.67
C LEU A 177 23.09 23.79 -7.40
N ILE A 178 23.93 24.12 -8.38
CA ILE A 178 25.00 25.13 -8.25
C ILE A 178 24.73 26.17 -9.34
N PRO A 179 23.84 27.14 -9.10
CA PRO A 179 23.55 28.17 -10.09
C PRO A 179 24.79 28.98 -10.41
N ASP A 180 24.95 29.33 -11.69
CA ASP A 180 25.99 30.25 -12.13
C ASP A 180 25.68 31.65 -11.55
N ASP A 181 26.65 32.28 -10.89
CA ASP A 181 26.51 33.55 -10.16
C ASP A 181 26.01 34.72 -11.04
N ASN A 182 26.03 34.53 -12.35
CA ASN A 182 25.62 35.49 -13.37
C ASN A 182 24.16 35.40 -13.83
N GLN A 183 23.36 34.43 -13.37
CA GLN A 183 21.98 34.22 -13.86
C GLN A 183 20.86 34.64 -12.90
N GLY A 184 21.17 34.95 -11.63
CA GLY A 184 20.16 35.39 -10.66
C GLY A 184 19.10 34.33 -10.33
N GLU A 185 19.36 33.05 -10.64
CA GLU A 185 18.52 31.92 -10.25
C GLU A 185 18.79 31.55 -8.79
N GLU A 186 17.72 31.39 -8.01
CA GLU A 186 17.84 30.88 -6.64
C GLU A 186 18.26 29.40 -6.68
N ALA A 187 19.26 29.02 -5.89
CA ALA A 187 19.67 27.63 -5.76
C ALA A 187 18.49 26.77 -5.31
N THR A 188 18.30 25.61 -5.95
CA THR A 188 17.23 24.67 -5.58
C THR A 188 17.41 24.24 -4.13
N HIS A 189 16.46 24.59 -3.26
CA HIS A 189 16.47 24.16 -1.87
C HIS A 189 15.99 22.70 -1.74
N PHE A 190 16.79 21.88 -1.05
CA PHE A 190 16.43 20.48 -0.75
C PHE A 190 16.85 20.11 0.67
N ASP A 191 16.12 19.19 1.27
CA ASP A 191 16.45 18.57 2.56
C ASP A 191 17.14 17.21 2.38
N LEU A 192 16.79 16.52 1.29
CA LEU A 192 17.36 15.24 0.89
C LEU A 192 17.53 15.18 -0.63
N LEU A 193 18.67 14.70 -1.09
CA LEU A 193 18.95 14.45 -2.51
C LEU A 193 19.16 12.95 -2.73
N LEU A 194 18.42 12.39 -3.68
CA LEU A 194 18.68 11.07 -4.23
C LEU A 194 19.50 11.23 -5.51
N GLY A 195 20.78 10.88 -5.44
CA GLY A 195 21.72 11.03 -6.54
C GLY A 195 22.90 10.08 -6.44
N PRO A 196 23.63 9.85 -7.54
CA PRO A 196 24.79 8.98 -7.55
C PRO A 196 25.96 9.57 -6.75
N HIS A 197 26.75 8.69 -6.14
CA HIS A 197 27.92 9.04 -5.33
C HIS A 197 28.94 9.95 -6.04
N ILE A 198 28.99 9.92 -7.38
CA ILE A 198 29.90 10.75 -8.17
C ILE A 198 29.65 12.26 -8.00
N TRP A 199 28.48 12.67 -7.49
CA TRP A 199 28.15 14.06 -7.20
C TRP A 199 28.66 14.52 -5.83
N SER A 200 28.95 13.61 -4.90
CA SER A 200 29.17 13.93 -3.48
C SER A 200 30.32 14.89 -3.24
N GLN A 201 31.46 14.75 -3.92
CA GLN A 201 32.60 15.66 -3.72
C GLN A 201 32.27 17.09 -4.17
N ARG A 202 31.68 17.24 -5.38
CA ARG A 202 31.31 18.57 -5.92
C ARG A 202 30.29 19.27 -5.02
N LEU A 203 29.30 18.53 -4.54
CA LEU A 203 28.27 19.08 -3.64
C LEU A 203 28.84 19.45 -2.26
N LEU A 204 29.82 18.70 -1.76
CA LEU A 204 30.53 19.04 -0.53
C LEU A 204 31.39 20.30 -0.69
N ASP A 205 32.13 20.42 -1.79
CA ASP A 205 32.97 21.58 -2.09
C ASP A 205 32.13 22.87 -2.26
N SER A 206 30.86 22.75 -2.64
CA SER A 206 29.88 23.85 -2.75
C SER A 206 29.01 24.06 -1.51
N ASP A 207 29.28 23.37 -0.39
CA ASP A 207 28.54 23.47 0.88
C ASP A 207 27.03 23.14 0.78
N LEU A 208 26.64 22.33 -0.22
CA LEU A 208 25.25 21.93 -0.46
C LEU A 208 24.84 20.66 0.29
N ILE A 209 25.82 19.85 0.69
CA ILE A 209 25.60 18.66 1.53
C ILE A 209 26.50 18.70 2.75
N ARG A 210 26.02 18.11 3.84
CA ARG A 210 26.75 18.03 5.11
C ARG A 210 27.22 16.61 5.39
N ARG A 211 28.31 16.51 6.13
CA ARG A 211 28.73 15.25 6.77
C ARG A 211 27.63 14.76 7.70
N LEU A 212 27.34 13.46 7.66
CA LEU A 212 26.37 12.87 8.59
C LEU A 212 26.95 12.87 10.02
N PRO A 213 26.10 13.08 11.05
CA PRO A 213 26.56 12.98 12.43
C PRO A 213 27.17 11.60 12.70
N GLN A 214 28.28 11.57 13.43
CA GLN A 214 28.92 10.31 13.88
C GLN A 214 27.99 9.45 14.77
N THR A 215 26.87 10.02 15.24
CA THR A 215 25.79 9.34 15.97
C THR A 215 24.79 8.62 15.05
N THR A 216 24.96 8.68 13.73
CA THR A 216 24.14 7.92 12.79
C THR A 216 24.37 6.43 13.06
N ASN A 217 23.28 5.73 13.41
CA ASN A 217 23.28 4.41 14.06
C ASN A 217 24.32 3.43 13.47
N SER A 218 25.39 3.15 14.23
CA SER A 218 26.48 2.25 13.80
C SER A 218 26.00 0.85 13.44
N ASP A 219 24.92 0.36 14.07
CA ASP A 219 24.35 -0.96 13.79
C ASP A 219 23.66 -1.02 12.43
N GLN A 220 23.09 0.10 11.98
CA GLN A 220 22.55 0.21 10.63
C GLN A 220 23.68 0.26 9.60
N MET A 221 24.74 1.02 9.91
CA MET A 221 25.89 1.17 9.01
C MET A 221 26.63 -0.15 8.75
N GLN A 222 26.70 -1.03 9.75
CA GLN A 222 27.27 -2.39 9.61
C GLN A 222 26.49 -3.31 8.67
N ARG A 223 25.25 -2.97 8.30
CA ARG A 223 24.41 -3.79 7.42
C ARG A 223 24.63 -3.49 5.94
N TYR A 224 25.32 -2.42 5.59
CA TYR A 224 25.60 -2.09 4.19
C TYR A 224 26.79 -2.89 3.66
N PHE A 225 26.83 -3.09 2.34
CA PHE A 225 28.04 -3.58 1.69
C PHE A 225 29.19 -2.58 1.91
N PRO A 226 30.38 -3.02 2.36
CA PRO A 226 31.49 -2.11 2.66
C PRO A 226 31.81 -1.14 1.51
N ARG A 227 31.91 -1.66 0.29
CA ARG A 227 32.17 -0.84 -0.91
C ARG A 227 31.07 0.19 -1.21
N GLY A 228 29.82 -0.09 -0.84
CA GLY A 228 28.73 0.85 -1.00
C GLY A 228 28.86 2.02 -0.02
N LEU A 229 29.24 1.72 1.22
CA LEU A 229 29.49 2.75 2.23
C LEU A 229 30.74 3.56 1.91
N ASP A 230 31.82 2.92 1.45
CA ASP A 230 33.07 3.57 1.06
C ASP A 230 32.87 4.57 -0.09
N ALA A 231 31.92 4.33 -0.99
CA ALA A 231 31.61 5.25 -2.10
C ALA A 231 31.09 6.63 -1.62
N PHE A 232 30.58 6.72 -0.40
CA PHE A 232 30.10 7.96 0.22
C PHE A 232 31.01 8.43 1.36
N ARG A 233 32.22 7.88 1.49
CA ARG A 233 33.21 8.35 2.46
C ARG A 233 34.14 9.39 1.85
N VAL A 234 34.34 10.48 2.57
CA VAL A 234 35.43 11.44 2.32
C VAL A 234 36.17 11.59 3.63
N ASP A 235 37.47 11.29 3.60
CA ASP A 235 38.29 11.06 4.80
C ASP A 235 37.67 9.97 5.70
N ASP A 236 37.39 10.30 6.97
CA ASP A 236 36.77 9.41 7.96
C ASP A 236 35.25 9.65 8.12
N ASP A 237 34.67 10.61 7.39
CA ASP A 237 33.26 10.99 7.49
C ASP A 237 32.41 10.37 6.37
N ILE A 238 31.15 10.07 6.70
CA ILE A 238 30.16 9.58 5.75
C ILE A 238 29.29 10.76 5.28
N LEU A 239 29.18 10.94 3.96
CA LEU A 239 28.40 12.02 3.34
C LEU A 239 26.96 11.61 3.01
N GLY A 240 26.66 10.31 2.97
CA GLY A 240 25.36 9.82 2.56
C GLY A 240 25.12 8.36 2.96
N VAL A 241 23.85 7.97 2.98
CA VAL A 241 23.41 6.60 3.24
C VAL A 241 23.10 5.93 1.90
N PRO A 242 23.78 4.84 1.51
CA PRO A 242 23.50 4.17 0.25
C PRO A 242 22.07 3.60 0.21
N ASP A 243 21.30 3.91 -0.83
CA ASP A 243 19.96 3.32 -1.07
C ASP A 243 20.03 2.11 -2.02
N SER A 244 20.88 2.18 -3.05
CA SER A 244 20.97 1.18 -4.11
C SER A 244 22.38 1.06 -4.66
N LEU A 245 22.68 -0.10 -5.25
CA LEU A 245 23.94 -0.36 -5.94
C LEU A 245 23.65 -0.72 -7.39
N ASN A 246 24.36 -0.08 -8.31
CA ASN A 246 24.31 -0.41 -9.72
C ASN A 246 25.69 -0.93 -10.17
N VAL A 247 25.70 -2.13 -10.76
CA VAL A 247 26.92 -2.76 -11.29
C VAL A 247 26.71 -3.04 -12.77
N PRO A 248 27.51 -2.47 -13.68
CA PRO A 248 27.38 -2.75 -15.10
C PRO A 248 27.61 -4.24 -15.36
N ALA A 249 26.70 -4.85 -16.12
CA ALA A 249 26.75 -6.24 -16.51
C ALA A 249 26.56 -6.38 -18.02
N LEU A 250 27.19 -7.39 -18.62
CA LEU A 250 26.98 -7.71 -20.02
C LEU A 250 25.66 -8.46 -20.19
N TYR A 251 24.67 -7.79 -20.76
CA TYR A 251 23.43 -8.41 -21.18
C TYR A 251 23.57 -8.93 -22.60
N TYR A 252 23.22 -10.20 -22.83
CA TYR A 252 23.21 -10.80 -24.16
C TYR A 252 21.91 -11.57 -24.41
N ASN A 253 21.49 -11.60 -25.67
CA ASN A 253 20.32 -12.35 -26.09
C ASN A 253 20.71 -13.82 -26.31
N LYS A 254 20.24 -14.71 -25.44
CA LYS A 254 20.55 -16.15 -25.49
C LYS A 254 20.20 -16.80 -26.83
N THR A 255 19.09 -16.40 -27.44
CA THR A 255 18.62 -16.93 -28.74
C THR A 255 19.60 -16.60 -29.88
N LEU A 256 20.18 -15.40 -29.87
CA LEU A 256 21.16 -14.96 -30.89
C LEU A 256 22.56 -15.54 -30.67
N VAL A 257 22.93 -15.83 -29.42
CA VAL A 257 24.23 -16.39 -29.08
C VAL A 257 24.28 -17.90 -29.33
N GLU A 258 23.17 -18.62 -29.10
CA GLU A 258 23.10 -20.07 -29.34
C GLU A 258 23.04 -20.44 -30.84
N THR A 259 22.47 -19.57 -31.68
CA THR A 259 22.41 -19.79 -33.14
C THR A 259 23.77 -19.68 -33.82
N ARG A 260 24.76 -18.98 -33.25
CA ARG A 260 26.14 -18.93 -33.77
C ARG A 260 27.00 -20.15 -33.43
N ARG A 261 26.55 -21.08 -32.57
CA ARG A 261 27.29 -22.32 -32.24
C ARG A 261 27.08 -23.46 -33.24
N ARG A 262 26.30 -23.25 -34.30
CA ARG A 262 26.09 -24.21 -35.38
C ARG A 262 26.67 -23.70 -36.71
N HIS A 263 27.98 -23.47 -36.75
CA HIS A 263 28.76 -23.39 -37.99
C HIS A 263 30.15 -23.98 -37.73
#